data_AF-A7SCX1-F1
#
_entry.id   AF-A7SCX1-F1
#
_cell.length_a   1.000
_cell.length_b   1.000
_cell.length_c   1.000
_cell.angle_alpha   90.00
_cell.angle_beta   90.00
_cell.angle_gamma   90.00
#
_symmetry.space_group_name_H-M   'P 1'
#
loop_
_entity.id
_entity.type
_entity.pdbx_description
1 polymer ?
#
loop_
_entity_poly.entity_id
_entity_poly.type
_entity_poly.pdbx_seq_one_letter_code
_entity_poly.pdbx_strand_id
1 'polypeptide(L)'
;RPSDRLNPKTVDPFNDKTQKSSFAAVYASGGVPCRLIHGSVKHKLQWDTPPDNLPFDPILITLAEGLRETKHPYTFVAREGFREMLDVEDSPERTTPILPKLVFPLRAALSAPDLEVFQNSLDALVQLSFVVREALNPHLKTLLPHVSRRLMDKSLKEKIISSLQHIERNCGRESLPIIKLKVPTYQSVCL
;
A
#
# COMPACT_ATOMS: atom_id res chain seq x y z
N ARG A 1 -13.24 -42.27 42.93
CA ARG A 1 -13.63 -42.06 41.52
C ARG A 1 -13.41 -40.58 41.22
N PRO A 2 -12.42 -40.26 40.38
CA PRO A 2 -12.12 -38.88 40.01
C PRO A 2 -13.05 -38.44 38.87
N SER A 3 -13.42 -37.18 38.89
CA SER A 3 -13.74 -36.44 37.68
C SER A 3 -13.48 -34.99 38.02
N ASP A 4 -12.20 -34.63 37.94
CA ASP A 4 -11.81 -33.25 37.74
C ASP A 4 -12.64 -32.71 36.59
N ARG A 5 -13.44 -31.67 36.87
CA ARG A 5 -14.15 -30.94 35.84
C ARG A 5 -13.09 -30.35 34.92
N LEU A 6 -12.84 -31.04 33.81
CA LEU A 6 -12.25 -30.44 32.63
C LEU A 6 -13.07 -29.19 32.35
N ASN A 7 -12.44 -28.05 32.54
CA ASN A 7 -12.97 -26.75 32.18
C ASN A 7 -12.39 -26.50 30.78
N PRO A 8 -13.00 -27.02 29.69
CA PRO A 8 -12.56 -26.62 28.37
C PRO A 8 -12.79 -25.11 28.35
N LYS A 9 -11.70 -24.34 28.22
CA LYS A 9 -11.83 -22.93 27.84
C LYS A 9 -12.62 -22.96 26.55
N THR A 10 -13.91 -22.67 26.62
CA THR A 10 -14.76 -22.49 25.45
C THR A 10 -14.11 -21.34 24.69
N VAL A 11 -13.35 -21.70 23.66
CA VAL A 11 -12.82 -20.72 22.71
C VAL A 11 -14.07 -20.23 21.99
N ASP A 12 -14.54 -19.06 22.40
CA ASP A 12 -15.58 -18.34 21.67
C ASP A 12 -14.98 -18.00 20.29
N PRO A 13 -15.43 -18.66 19.20
CA PRO A 13 -14.86 -18.46 17.88
C PRO A 13 -15.17 -17.06 17.32
N PHE A 14 -15.99 -16.26 18.02
CA PHE A 14 -16.36 -14.90 17.65
C PHE A 14 -15.71 -13.82 18.54
N ASN A 15 -15.00 -14.20 19.61
CA ASN A 15 -14.30 -13.27 20.47
C ASN A 15 -12.88 -13.01 19.97
N ASP A 16 -12.76 -12.56 18.71
CA ASP A 16 -11.48 -12.13 18.16
C ASP A 16 -11.12 -10.77 18.76
N LYS A 17 -10.57 -10.79 19.99
CA LYS A 17 -10.02 -9.63 20.71
C LYS A 17 -8.71 -9.13 20.08
N THR A 18 -8.46 -9.37 18.79
CA THR A 18 -7.40 -8.63 18.13
C THR A 18 -7.83 -7.20 17.99
N GLN A 19 -7.04 -6.28 18.56
CA GLN A 19 -7.21 -4.85 18.35
C GLN A 19 -7.21 -4.59 16.84
N LYS A 20 -8.38 -4.24 16.30
CA LYS A 20 -8.53 -3.94 14.88
C LYS A 20 -7.69 -2.71 14.56
N SER A 21 -6.97 -2.75 13.44
CA SER A 21 -6.28 -1.57 12.93
C SER A 21 -7.29 -0.47 12.56
N SER A 22 -6.81 0.75 12.35
CA SER A 22 -7.62 1.86 11.83
C SER A 22 -8.35 1.46 10.56
N PHE A 23 -7.62 0.92 9.57
CA PHE A 23 -8.19 0.46 8.31
C PHE A 23 -9.26 -0.63 8.50
N ALA A 24 -8.97 -1.68 9.28
CA ALA A 24 -9.90 -2.77 9.50
C ALA A 24 -11.19 -2.29 10.19
N ALA A 25 -11.09 -1.32 11.11
CA ALA A 25 -12.24 -0.70 11.75
C ALA A 25 -13.09 0.09 10.75
N VAL A 26 -12.46 0.96 9.94
CA VAL A 26 -13.15 1.79 8.93
C VAL A 26 -13.80 0.92 7.85
N TYR A 27 -13.11 -0.12 7.36
CA TYR A 27 -13.67 -1.06 6.40
C TYR A 27 -14.87 -1.82 6.99
N ALA A 28 -14.75 -2.33 8.22
CA ALA A 28 -15.84 -3.06 8.88
C ALA A 28 -17.08 -2.20 9.14
N SER A 29 -16.93 -0.87 9.26
CA SER A 29 -18.05 0.08 9.37
C SER A 29 -18.57 0.62 8.04
N GLY A 30 -18.06 0.11 6.90
CA GLY A 30 -18.48 0.55 5.56
C GLY A 30 -17.88 1.87 5.07
N GLY A 31 -16.79 2.36 5.69
CA GLY A 31 -16.15 3.61 5.28
C GLY A 31 -15.37 3.54 3.96
N VAL A 32 -15.09 2.33 3.46
CA VAL A 32 -14.62 2.09 2.10
C VAL A 32 -15.72 1.30 1.37
N PRO A 33 -16.40 1.88 0.37
CA PRO A 33 -17.63 1.33 -0.21
C PRO A 33 -17.33 0.26 -1.27
N CYS A 34 -16.65 -0.80 -0.85
CA CYS A 34 -16.38 -1.96 -1.67
C CYS A 34 -16.40 -3.24 -0.85
N ARG A 35 -16.44 -4.37 -1.56
CA ARG A 35 -16.35 -5.70 -0.97
C ARG A 35 -15.55 -6.64 -1.85
N LEU A 36 -14.81 -7.54 -1.21
CA LEU A 36 -14.19 -8.66 -1.88
C LEU A 36 -15.26 -9.64 -2.36
N ILE A 37 -15.23 -9.97 -3.65
CA ILE A 37 -16.01 -11.05 -4.24
C ILE A 37 -15.07 -12.20 -4.61
N HIS A 38 -15.35 -13.37 -4.04
CA HIS A 38 -14.65 -14.60 -4.38
C HIS A 38 -15.19 -15.14 -5.72
N GLY A 39 -14.48 -14.86 -6.80
CA GLY A 39 -14.71 -15.54 -8.08
C GLY A 39 -14.09 -16.95 -8.09
N SER A 40 -14.60 -17.83 -8.95
CA SER A 40 -14.10 -19.20 -9.10
C SER A 40 -12.65 -19.28 -9.61
N VAL A 41 -12.14 -18.22 -10.24
CA VAL A 41 -10.80 -18.15 -10.84
C VAL A 41 -9.97 -16.98 -10.29
N LYS A 42 -10.58 -15.81 -10.09
CA LYS A 42 -9.91 -14.63 -9.54
C LYS A 42 -10.81 -13.90 -8.56
N HIS A 43 -10.21 -13.42 -7.49
CA HIS A 43 -10.82 -12.47 -6.57
C HIS A 43 -10.90 -11.10 -7.25
N LYS A 44 -11.98 -10.36 -6.97
CA LYS A 44 -12.18 -8.99 -7.46
C LYS A 44 -12.81 -8.12 -6.38
N LEU A 45 -12.60 -6.82 -6.48
CA LEU A 45 -13.44 -5.86 -5.74
C LEU A 45 -14.74 -5.63 -6.50
N GLN A 46 -15.82 -5.56 -5.74
CA GLN A 46 -17.08 -4.97 -6.19
C GLN A 46 -17.27 -3.69 -5.40
N TRP A 47 -17.31 -2.58 -6.12
CA TRP A 47 -17.60 -1.27 -5.54
C TRP A 47 -19.10 -1.03 -5.50
N ASP A 48 -19.60 -0.55 -4.36
CA ASP A 48 -21.00 -0.12 -4.24
C ASP A 48 -21.21 1.25 -4.89
N THR A 49 -20.15 2.07 -4.95
CA THR A 49 -20.08 3.31 -5.74
C THR A 49 -18.78 3.29 -6.56
N PRO A 50 -18.83 3.50 -7.89
CA PRO A 50 -17.64 3.44 -8.74
C PRO A 50 -16.51 4.35 -8.26
N PRO A 51 -15.23 3.94 -8.35
CA PRO A 51 -14.08 4.74 -7.93
C PRO A 51 -14.07 6.17 -8.47
N ASP A 52 -14.50 6.37 -9.72
CA ASP A 52 -14.59 7.68 -10.36
C ASP A 52 -15.48 8.66 -9.56
N ASN A 53 -16.52 8.14 -8.88
CA ASN A 53 -17.50 8.91 -8.13
C ASN A 53 -17.17 9.00 -6.62
N LEU A 54 -16.01 8.51 -6.17
CA LEU A 54 -15.65 8.46 -4.76
C LEU A 54 -14.70 9.58 -4.32
N PRO A 55 -14.91 10.23 -3.18
CA PRO A 55 -13.93 11.21 -2.70
C PRO A 55 -12.58 10.53 -2.38
N PHE A 56 -11.48 11.04 -2.95
CA PHE A 56 -10.14 10.50 -2.71
C PHE A 56 -9.69 10.74 -1.25
N ASP A 57 -10.09 11.85 -0.66
CA ASP A 57 -10.01 12.08 0.77
C ASP A 57 -11.40 11.90 1.38
N PRO A 58 -11.61 10.91 2.28
CA PRO A 58 -10.59 10.13 2.98
C PRO A 58 -10.22 8.78 2.33
N ILE A 59 -10.94 8.33 1.30
CA ILE A 59 -10.96 6.90 0.92
C ILE A 59 -9.60 6.38 0.45
N LEU A 60 -8.90 7.10 -0.43
CA LEU A 60 -7.57 6.69 -0.91
C LEU A 60 -6.54 6.70 0.23
N ILE A 61 -6.66 7.64 1.18
CA ILE A 61 -5.79 7.70 2.36
C ILE A 61 -6.04 6.49 3.26
N THR A 62 -7.29 6.15 3.51
CA THR A 62 -7.67 4.94 4.26
C THR A 62 -7.12 3.68 3.58
N LEU A 63 -7.24 3.55 2.27
CA LEU A 63 -6.67 2.43 1.52
C LEU A 63 -5.14 2.37 1.65
N ALA A 64 -4.46 3.52 1.59
CA ALA A 64 -3.02 3.62 1.81
C ALA A 64 -2.61 3.19 3.24
N GLU A 65 -3.40 3.52 4.27
CA GLU A 65 -3.19 3.04 5.63
C GLU A 65 -3.26 1.52 5.72
N GLY A 66 -4.20 0.93 4.98
CA GLY A 66 -4.43 -0.52 4.88
C GLY A 66 -3.31 -1.30 4.16
N LEU A 67 -2.37 -0.65 3.49
CA LEU A 67 -1.24 -1.34 2.83
C LEU A 67 -0.36 -2.11 3.83
N ARG A 68 -0.44 -1.79 5.12
CA ARG A 68 0.26 -2.51 6.19
C ARG A 68 -0.45 -3.76 6.70
N GLU A 69 -1.67 -4.01 6.24
CA GLU A 69 -2.44 -5.17 6.67
C GLU A 69 -1.74 -6.46 6.25
N THR A 70 -1.84 -7.48 7.10
CA THR A 70 -1.27 -8.82 6.84
C THR A 70 -2.33 -9.91 6.84
N LYS A 71 -3.59 -9.56 7.14
CA LYS A 71 -4.70 -10.50 7.21
C LYS A 71 -5.64 -10.33 6.01
N HIS A 72 -6.00 -11.44 5.40
CA HIS A 72 -7.10 -11.48 4.44
C HIS A 72 -8.45 -11.26 5.16
N PRO A 73 -9.42 -10.51 4.60
CA PRO A 73 -9.43 -9.88 3.27
C PRO A 73 -8.79 -8.50 3.21
N TYR A 74 -8.39 -7.91 4.34
CA TYR A 74 -7.93 -6.52 4.42
C TYR A 74 -6.72 -6.23 3.53
N THR A 75 -5.76 -7.16 3.44
CA THR A 75 -4.61 -7.07 2.52
C THR A 75 -5.04 -6.84 1.07
N PHE A 76 -6.00 -7.66 0.60
CA PHE A 76 -6.52 -7.61 -0.76
C PHE A 76 -7.31 -6.32 -0.99
N VAL A 77 -8.22 -5.97 -0.07
CA VAL A 77 -9.06 -4.77 -0.20
C VAL A 77 -8.21 -3.52 -0.26
N ALA A 78 -7.22 -3.37 0.64
CA ALA A 78 -6.36 -2.21 0.65
C ALA A 78 -5.55 -2.09 -0.64
N ARG A 79 -4.91 -3.18 -1.09
CA ARG A 79 -4.05 -3.17 -2.28
C ARG A 79 -4.83 -2.93 -3.57
N GLU A 80 -5.88 -3.71 -3.79
CA GLU A 80 -6.67 -3.62 -5.02
C GLU A 80 -7.49 -2.33 -5.03
N GLY A 81 -7.98 -1.89 -3.87
CA GLY A 81 -8.73 -0.65 -3.78
C GLY A 81 -7.87 0.57 -4.04
N PHE A 82 -6.65 0.61 -3.46
CA PHE A 82 -5.67 1.65 -3.75
C PHE A 82 -5.33 1.68 -5.25
N ARG A 83 -5.14 0.49 -5.86
CA ARG A 83 -4.87 0.39 -7.30
C ARG A 83 -6.03 0.94 -8.13
N GLU A 84 -7.24 0.43 -7.93
CA GLU A 84 -8.39 0.80 -8.75
C GLU A 84 -8.79 2.26 -8.58
N MET A 85 -8.59 2.86 -7.40
CA MET A 85 -8.75 4.31 -7.23
C MET A 85 -7.68 5.11 -7.99
N LEU A 86 -6.44 4.64 -8.08
CA LEU A 86 -5.40 5.35 -8.85
C LEU A 86 -5.52 5.14 -10.38
N ASP A 87 -6.30 4.16 -10.83
CA ASP A 87 -6.50 3.86 -12.25
C ASP A 87 -7.64 4.68 -12.90
N VAL A 88 -8.38 5.49 -12.12
CA VAL A 88 -9.40 6.39 -12.67
C VAL A 88 -8.77 7.52 -13.51
N GLU A 89 -9.49 8.03 -14.50
CA GLU A 89 -8.96 8.97 -15.49
C GLU A 89 -8.45 10.29 -14.87
N ASP A 90 -9.18 10.83 -13.89
CA ASP A 90 -8.87 12.09 -13.19
C ASP A 90 -8.07 11.88 -11.89
N SER A 91 -7.41 10.73 -11.75
CA SER A 91 -6.63 10.40 -10.56
C SER A 91 -5.46 11.37 -10.31
N PRO A 92 -4.73 11.89 -11.33
CA PRO A 92 -3.65 12.85 -11.09
C PRO A 92 -4.12 14.13 -10.39
N GLU A 93 -5.23 14.71 -10.85
CA GLU A 93 -5.81 15.96 -10.35
C GLU A 93 -6.34 15.80 -8.92
N ARG A 94 -6.85 14.61 -8.59
CA ARG A 94 -7.42 14.30 -7.28
C ARG A 94 -6.40 13.84 -6.27
N THR A 95 -5.35 13.15 -6.71
CA THR A 95 -4.30 12.60 -5.85
C THR A 95 -3.29 13.68 -5.45
N THR A 96 -2.91 14.56 -6.36
CA THR A 96 -1.87 15.57 -6.13
C THR A 96 -2.15 16.46 -4.90
N PRO A 97 -3.37 17.00 -4.69
CA PRO A 97 -3.68 17.83 -3.51
C PRO A 97 -3.56 17.10 -2.17
N ILE A 98 -3.74 15.77 -2.17
CA ILE A 98 -3.73 14.94 -0.95
C ILE A 98 -2.42 14.16 -0.78
N LEU A 99 -1.47 14.32 -1.71
CA LEU A 99 -0.20 13.59 -1.75
C LEU A 99 0.58 13.66 -0.41
N PRO A 100 0.68 14.80 0.30
CA PRO A 100 1.35 14.84 1.60
C PRO A 100 0.70 13.90 2.64
N LYS A 101 -0.62 13.73 2.59
CA LYS A 101 -1.36 12.82 3.47
C LYS A 101 -1.12 11.35 3.10
N LEU A 102 -0.95 11.03 1.81
CA LEU A 102 -0.65 9.68 1.32
C LEU A 102 0.79 9.23 1.61
N VAL A 103 1.74 10.17 1.60
CA VAL A 103 3.15 9.89 1.88
C VAL A 103 3.34 9.32 3.28
N PHE A 104 2.53 9.75 4.26
CA PHE A 104 2.62 9.27 5.64
C PHE A 104 2.32 7.77 5.81
N PRO A 105 1.14 7.24 5.42
CA PRO A 105 0.84 5.82 5.51
C PRO A 105 1.73 4.98 4.59
N LEU A 106 2.07 5.47 3.39
CA LEU A 106 2.96 4.76 2.48
C LEU A 106 4.38 4.59 3.06
N ARG A 107 4.93 5.65 3.68
CA ARG A 107 6.20 5.57 4.41
C ARG A 107 6.15 4.53 5.52
N ALA A 108 5.06 4.49 6.28
CA ALA A 108 4.88 3.53 7.37
C ALA A 108 4.84 2.09 6.85
N ALA A 109 4.14 1.84 5.74
CA ALA A 109 4.04 0.52 5.14
C ALA A 109 5.38 0.06 4.52
N LEU A 110 6.13 0.96 3.84
CA LEU A 110 7.50 0.70 3.38
C LEU A 110 8.51 0.45 4.52
N SER A 111 8.20 0.88 5.74
CA SER A 111 9.02 0.64 6.93
C SER A 111 8.68 -0.68 7.63
N ALA A 112 7.65 -1.40 7.18
CA ALA A 112 7.20 -2.62 7.82
C ALA A 112 8.29 -3.72 7.76
N PRO A 113 8.43 -4.54 8.81
CA PRO A 113 9.36 -5.67 8.82
C PRO A 113 8.91 -6.78 7.87
N ASP A 114 7.60 -6.95 7.70
CA ASP A 114 6.99 -7.95 6.85
C ASP A 114 7.35 -7.76 5.37
N LEU A 115 7.75 -8.86 4.73
CA LEU A 115 8.28 -8.86 3.36
C LEU A 115 7.18 -8.59 2.33
N GLU A 116 6.00 -9.17 2.52
CA GLU A 116 4.88 -9.04 1.60
C GLU A 116 4.31 -7.61 1.66
N VAL A 117 4.16 -7.07 2.87
CA VAL A 117 3.77 -5.67 3.09
C VAL A 117 4.75 -4.72 2.40
N PHE A 118 6.07 -4.93 2.56
CA PHE A 118 7.07 -4.11 1.89
C PHE A 118 6.92 -4.16 0.36
N GLN A 119 6.79 -5.35 -0.22
CA GLN A 119 6.66 -5.54 -1.67
C GLN A 119 5.40 -4.88 -2.21
N ASN A 120 4.24 -5.10 -1.57
CA ASN A 120 2.98 -4.47 -1.96
C ASN A 120 3.06 -2.94 -1.83
N SER A 121 3.72 -2.42 -0.79
CA SER A 121 3.91 -0.98 -0.59
C SER A 121 4.86 -0.37 -1.63
N LEU A 122 5.86 -1.12 -2.07
CA LEU A 122 6.76 -0.69 -3.14
C LEU A 122 6.02 -0.61 -4.48
N ASP A 123 5.15 -1.59 -4.78
CA ASP A 123 4.30 -1.55 -5.97
C ASP A 123 3.32 -0.36 -5.91
N ALA A 124 2.72 -0.10 -4.74
CA ALA A 124 1.88 1.08 -4.52
C ALA A 124 2.65 2.40 -4.71
N LEU A 125 3.93 2.47 -4.30
CA LEU A 125 4.79 3.63 -4.56
C LEU A 125 5.06 3.82 -6.06
N VAL A 126 5.32 2.73 -6.79
CA VAL A 126 5.50 2.78 -8.25
C VAL A 126 4.23 3.27 -8.92
N GLN A 127 3.06 2.76 -8.54
CA GLN A 127 1.78 3.22 -9.09
C GLN A 127 1.52 4.69 -8.77
N LEU A 128 1.74 5.11 -7.52
CA LEU A 128 1.60 6.51 -7.12
C LEU A 128 2.53 7.41 -7.95
N SER A 129 3.78 6.99 -8.18
CA SER A 129 4.72 7.74 -9.01
C SER A 129 4.24 7.92 -10.45
N PHE A 130 3.55 6.92 -11.02
CA PHE A 130 2.99 7.01 -12.36
C PHE A 130 1.87 8.07 -12.43
N VAL A 131 1.01 8.12 -11.41
CA VAL A 131 -0.13 9.04 -11.33
C VAL A 131 0.32 10.48 -11.08
N VAL A 132 1.14 10.72 -10.05
CA VAL A 132 1.50 12.08 -9.63
C VAL A 132 2.80 12.61 -10.26
N ARG A 133 3.55 11.75 -10.96
CA ARG A 133 4.76 12.11 -11.73
C ARG A 133 5.73 12.98 -10.92
N GLU A 134 6.16 14.11 -11.47
CA GLU A 134 7.12 15.04 -10.87
C GLU A 134 6.66 15.58 -9.51
N ALA A 135 5.35 15.60 -9.22
CA ALA A 135 4.84 16.03 -7.92
C ALA A 135 5.28 15.11 -6.77
N LEU A 136 5.76 13.89 -7.06
CA LEU A 136 6.34 13.00 -6.05
C LEU A 136 7.76 13.41 -5.62
N ASN A 137 8.49 14.18 -6.43
CA ASN A 137 9.91 14.50 -6.19
C ASN A 137 10.19 15.08 -4.79
N PRO A 138 9.40 16.04 -4.25
CA PRO A 138 9.59 16.55 -2.89
C PRO A 138 9.50 15.47 -1.80
N HIS A 139 8.77 14.39 -2.05
CA HIS A 139 8.47 13.33 -1.10
C HIS A 139 9.40 12.12 -1.22
N LEU A 140 10.11 11.95 -2.34
CA LEU A 140 11.07 10.84 -2.54
C LEU A 140 12.15 10.81 -1.46
N LYS A 141 12.62 11.97 -0.97
CA LYS A 141 13.61 12.05 0.11
C LYS A 141 13.14 11.37 1.41
N THR A 142 11.83 11.34 1.63
CA THR A 142 11.19 10.74 2.81
C THR A 142 10.93 9.24 2.64
N LEU A 143 10.64 8.81 1.41
CA LEU A 143 10.22 7.44 1.10
C LEU A 143 11.43 6.52 0.79
N LEU A 144 12.36 7.00 -0.04
CA LEU A 144 13.48 6.20 -0.53
C LEU A 144 14.44 5.65 0.55
N PRO A 145 14.67 6.31 1.71
CA PRO A 145 15.49 5.70 2.77
C PRO A 145 14.97 4.35 3.27
N HIS A 146 13.66 4.11 3.23
CA HIS A 146 13.07 2.83 3.66
C HIS A 146 13.20 1.76 2.58
N VAL A 147 13.16 2.17 1.31
CA VAL A 147 13.42 1.31 0.15
C VAL A 147 14.89 0.90 0.10
N SER A 148 15.82 1.87 0.22
CA SER A 148 17.26 1.61 0.06
C SER A 148 17.84 0.71 1.15
N ARG A 149 17.31 0.77 2.38
CA ARG A 149 17.72 -0.11 3.47
C ARG A 149 17.50 -1.60 3.15
N ARG A 150 16.52 -1.92 2.30
CA ARG A 150 16.18 -3.29 1.89
C ARG A 150 17.02 -3.80 0.71
N LEU A 151 17.89 -2.98 0.10
CA LEU A 151 18.75 -3.40 -1.02
C LEU A 151 19.77 -4.49 -0.68
N MET A 152 20.12 -4.65 0.60
CA MET A 152 21.02 -5.71 1.06
C MET A 152 20.36 -7.09 1.04
N ASP A 153 19.03 -7.14 1.01
CA ASP A 153 18.28 -8.37 0.84
C ASP A 153 18.33 -8.78 -0.64
N LYS A 154 19.03 -9.88 -0.91
CA LYS A 154 19.22 -10.40 -2.27
C LYS A 154 17.90 -10.73 -2.95
N SER A 155 16.88 -11.15 -2.20
CA SER A 155 15.57 -11.49 -2.75
C SER A 155 14.78 -10.26 -3.22
N LEU A 156 15.05 -9.09 -2.63
CA LEU A 156 14.37 -7.84 -2.96
C LEU A 156 15.14 -6.96 -3.94
N LYS A 157 16.46 -7.16 -4.05
CA LYS A 157 17.35 -6.28 -4.81
C LYS A 157 16.84 -6.01 -6.24
N GLU A 158 16.50 -7.05 -7.00
CA GLU A 158 16.05 -6.89 -8.38
C GLU A 158 14.73 -6.11 -8.47
N LYS A 159 13.76 -6.44 -7.62
CA LYS A 159 12.46 -5.73 -7.55
C LYS A 159 12.64 -4.27 -7.15
N ILE A 160 13.52 -3.97 -6.18
CA ILE A 160 13.81 -2.60 -5.77
C ILE A 160 14.44 -1.82 -6.93
N ILE A 161 15.46 -2.37 -7.59
CA ILE A 161 16.10 -1.68 -8.72
C ILE A 161 15.11 -1.43 -9.85
N SER A 162 14.30 -2.42 -10.22
CA SER A 162 13.24 -2.25 -11.23
C SER A 162 12.23 -1.16 -10.82
N SER A 163 11.82 -1.13 -9.55
CA SER A 163 10.90 -0.12 -9.02
C SER A 163 11.50 1.29 -9.07
N LEU A 164 12.79 1.45 -8.73
CA LEU A 164 13.49 2.73 -8.85
C LEU A 164 13.58 3.21 -10.30
N GLN A 165 13.74 2.30 -11.26
CA GLN A 165 13.72 2.62 -12.68
C GLN A 165 12.35 3.11 -13.17
N HIS A 166 11.27 2.49 -12.70
CA HIS A 166 9.93 2.98 -12.96
C HIS A 166 9.70 4.37 -12.34
N ILE A 167 10.11 4.57 -11.09
CA ILE A 167 10.02 5.87 -10.42
C ILE A 167 10.81 6.93 -11.18
N GLU A 168 12.03 6.64 -11.64
CA GLU A 168 12.85 7.56 -12.43
C GLU A 168 12.13 7.98 -13.72
N ARG A 169 11.58 7.01 -14.47
CA ARG A 169 10.85 7.28 -15.71
C ARG A 169 9.60 8.12 -15.48
N ASN A 170 8.88 7.86 -14.38
CA ASN A 170 7.62 8.53 -14.07
C ASN A 170 7.82 9.94 -13.53
N CYS A 171 8.84 10.17 -12.69
CA CYS A 171 9.07 11.43 -12.00
C CYS A 171 10.06 12.36 -12.72
N GLY A 172 10.57 11.94 -13.87
CA GLY A 172 11.48 12.71 -14.71
C GLY A 172 12.89 12.87 -14.14
N ARG A 173 13.72 13.65 -14.84
CA ARG A 173 15.17 13.79 -14.59
C ARG A 173 15.53 14.31 -13.19
N GLU A 174 14.64 15.07 -12.56
CA GLU A 174 14.84 15.63 -11.22
C GLU A 174 14.84 14.55 -10.11
N SER A 175 14.24 13.39 -10.37
CA SER A 175 14.23 12.27 -9.44
C SER A 175 15.59 11.58 -9.32
N LEU A 176 16.38 11.54 -10.41
CA LEU A 176 17.67 10.85 -10.48
C LEU A 176 18.67 11.28 -9.39
N PRO A 177 18.95 12.58 -9.16
CA PRO A 177 19.84 12.98 -8.07
C PRO A 177 19.31 12.57 -6.70
N ILE A 178 17.99 12.52 -6.50
CA ILE A 178 17.37 12.09 -5.24
C ILE A 178 17.55 10.58 -5.04
N ILE A 179 17.37 9.79 -6.10
CA ILE A 179 17.59 8.33 -6.08
C ILE A 179 19.07 8.04 -5.80
N LYS A 180 20.00 8.65 -6.55
CA LYS A 180 21.45 8.45 -6.38
C LYS A 180 21.96 8.86 -5.00
N LEU A 181 21.35 9.88 -4.38
CA LEU A 181 21.67 10.26 -3.01
C LEU A 181 21.39 9.13 -2.00
N LYS A 182 20.37 8.29 -2.25
CA LYS A 182 20.01 7.17 -1.35
C LYS A 182 20.52 5.82 -1.83
N VAL A 183 20.82 5.69 -3.11
CA VAL A 183 21.34 4.49 -3.75
C VAL A 183 22.49 4.89 -4.68
N PRO A 184 23.72 5.11 -4.17
CA PRO A 184 24.84 5.58 -4.97
C PRO A 184 25.22 4.66 -6.13
N THR A 185 24.92 3.37 -6.02
CA THR A 185 25.16 2.35 -7.04
C THR A 185 24.08 2.29 -8.13
N TYR A 186 23.04 3.12 -8.04
CA TYR A 186 21.95 3.15 -9.01
C TYR A 186 22.43 3.64 -10.38
N GLN A 187 22.11 2.88 -11.42
CA GLN A 187 22.37 3.21 -12.80
C GLN A 187 21.07 3.68 -13.47
N SER A 188 21.12 4.88 -14.06
CA SER A 188 19.98 5.49 -14.75
C SER A 188 19.60 4.69 -15.99
N VAL A 189 18.29 4.63 -16.26
CA VAL A 189 17.72 4.00 -17.47
C VAL A 189 17.20 5.02 -18.49
N CYS A 190 17.27 6.30 -18.17
CA CYS A 190 16.85 7.40 -19.04
C CYS A 190 18.11 8.01 -19.66
N LEU A 191 18.43 7.60 -20.90
CA LEU A 191 19.49 8.19 -21.73
C LEU A 191 19.08 9.56 -22.28
#